data_AF-A0AA39NZ15-F1
#
_entry.id   AF-A0AA39NZ15-F1
#
_cell.length_a   1.000
_cell.length_b   1.000
_cell.length_c   1.000
_cell.angle_alpha   90.00
_cell.angle_beta   90.00
_cell.angle_gamma   90.00
#
_symmetry.space_group_name_H-M   'P 1'
#
loop_
_entity.id
_entity.type
_entity.pdbx_description
1 polymer ?
#
loop_
_entity_poly.entity_id
_entity_poly.type
_entity_poly.pdbx_seq_one_letter_code
_entity_poly.pdbx_strand_id
1 'polypeptide(L)'
;MSRRGLVSPEERRVQTTDKVSTLAQFRIIDYGMERCELHVRFPINSTTAASSGHPFLLTVNRLESEIPLNTKTLSYRTKPALVSTLAQIRVHWWKRFDCRWDELITFQLACFDTERLGDAMDDCRVEWWQNREGKDPRSAIYVKQYSTV
;
A
#
# COMPACT_ATOMS: atom_id res chain seq x y z
N MET A 1 12.71 14.61 -9.27
CA MET A 1 12.26 15.42 -8.11
C MET A 1 10.87 14.96 -7.68
N SER A 2 10.66 14.63 -6.40
CA SER A 2 9.31 14.49 -5.85
C SER A 2 8.60 15.85 -5.91
N ARG A 3 7.31 15.85 -6.19
CA ARG A 3 6.48 17.07 -6.08
C ARG A 3 6.30 17.33 -4.59
N ARG A 4 6.34 18.60 -4.13
CA ARG A 4 6.26 18.96 -2.70
C ARG A 4 5.15 18.19 -1.99
N GLY A 5 5.45 17.54 -0.87
CA GLY A 5 4.47 16.78 -0.09
C GLY A 5 4.12 15.40 -0.64
N LEU A 6 4.71 14.92 -1.75
CA LEU A 6 4.42 13.59 -2.31
C LEU A 6 5.61 12.65 -2.13
N VAL A 7 5.44 11.64 -1.27
CA VAL A 7 6.35 10.48 -1.20
C VAL A 7 5.74 9.38 -2.07
N SER A 8 6.13 9.36 -3.35
CA SER A 8 5.75 8.29 -4.29
C SER A 8 6.88 7.27 -4.40
N PRO A 9 6.57 5.97 -4.39
CA PRO A 9 7.54 4.95 -4.76
C PRO A 9 7.89 5.09 -6.25
N GLU A 10 9.04 4.51 -6.61
CA GLU A 10 9.50 4.36 -7.99
C GLU A 10 8.48 3.57 -8.84
N GLU A 11 8.64 3.59 -10.17
CA GLU A 11 7.86 2.76 -11.11
C GLU A 11 8.12 1.28 -10.83
N ARG A 12 7.37 0.74 -9.87
CA ARG A 12 7.48 -0.63 -9.39
C ARG A 12 6.17 -1.35 -9.60
N ARG A 13 6.26 -2.64 -9.92
CA ARG A 13 5.12 -3.55 -9.95
C ARG A 13 4.60 -3.75 -8.53
N VAL A 14 3.31 -3.54 -8.34
CA VAL A 14 2.59 -3.96 -7.15
C VAL A 14 1.90 -5.27 -7.48
N GLN A 15 2.10 -6.28 -6.64
CA GLN A 15 1.52 -7.61 -6.81
C GLN A 15 1.09 -8.15 -5.46
N THR A 16 -0.17 -8.55 -5.38
CA THR A 16 -0.76 -9.19 -4.21
C THR A 16 -1.51 -10.43 -4.68
N THR A 17 -1.18 -11.58 -4.11
CA THR A 17 -1.90 -12.84 -4.31
C THR A 17 -2.27 -13.48 -2.97
N ASP A 18 -2.91 -14.64 -3.01
CA ASP A 18 -3.07 -15.56 -1.87
C ASP A 18 -1.76 -15.81 -1.07
N LYS A 19 -0.63 -15.91 -1.77
CA LYS A 19 0.70 -16.26 -1.21
C LYS A 19 1.66 -15.09 -1.14
N VAL A 20 1.35 -13.98 -1.82
CA VAL A 20 2.25 -12.84 -1.96
C VAL A 20 1.57 -11.57 -1.44
N SER A 21 2.23 -10.86 -0.53
CA SER A 21 1.79 -9.51 -0.10
C SER A 21 2.80 -8.46 -0.53
N THR A 22 2.33 -7.28 -0.92
CA THR A 22 3.20 -6.13 -1.19
C THR A 22 3.46 -5.35 0.11
N LEU A 23 4.73 -5.07 0.39
CA LEU A 23 5.13 -4.10 1.44
C LEU A 23 5.55 -2.78 0.79
N ALA A 24 4.98 -1.68 1.29
CA ALA A 24 5.33 -0.32 0.88
C ALA A 24 5.86 0.45 2.10
N GLN A 25 7.15 0.79 2.09
CA GLN A 25 7.79 1.58 3.12
C GLN A 25 8.03 3.01 2.61
N PHE A 26 7.65 3.99 3.41
CA PHE A 26 7.80 5.41 3.13
C PHE A 26 8.64 6.05 4.24
N ARG A 27 9.52 6.99 3.85
CA ARG A 27 10.20 7.88 4.79
C ARG A 27 9.54 9.25 4.70
N ILE A 28 9.11 9.78 5.83
CA ILE A 28 8.50 11.10 5.93
C ILE A 28 9.61 12.15 5.97
N ILE A 29 9.66 13.04 4.97
CA ILE A 29 10.82 13.94 4.78
C ILE A 29 10.48 15.41 4.91
N ASP A 30 9.23 15.80 4.68
CA ASP A 30 8.85 17.21 4.71
C ASP A 30 8.58 17.67 6.14
N TYR A 31 9.48 18.51 6.67
CA TYR A 31 9.35 19.13 8.00
C TYR A 31 8.15 20.08 8.06
N GLY A 32 7.44 20.11 9.19
CA GLY A 32 6.23 20.92 9.37
C GLY A 32 5.00 20.37 8.62
N MET A 33 5.12 19.18 8.00
CA MET A 33 4.02 18.50 7.30
C MET A 33 3.67 17.17 7.98
N GLU A 34 3.33 17.24 9.26
CA GLU A 34 3.12 16.08 10.16
C GLU A 34 1.72 15.45 10.06
N ARG A 35 0.96 15.86 9.04
CA ARG A 35 -0.35 15.29 8.70
C ARG A 35 -0.21 14.49 7.41
N CYS A 36 -0.21 13.17 7.50
CA CYS A 36 -0.04 12.28 6.35
C CYS A 36 -1.36 11.69 5.86
N GLU A 37 -1.44 11.40 4.56
CA GLU A 37 -2.55 10.70 3.91
C GLU A 37 -2.00 9.60 3.02
N LEU A 38 -2.26 8.34 3.38
CA LEU A 38 -1.95 7.19 2.54
C LEU A 38 -3.03 7.06 1.47
N HIS A 39 -2.63 6.92 0.23
CA HIS A 39 -3.50 6.58 -0.89
C HIS A 39 -3.14 5.22 -1.47
N VAL A 40 -4.15 4.39 -1.69
CA VAL A 40 -4.04 3.14 -2.44
C VAL A 40 -4.97 3.25 -3.65
N ARG A 41 -4.39 3.36 -4.83
CA ARG A 41 -5.11 3.47 -6.10
C ARG A 41 -4.66 2.38 -7.06
N PHE A 42 -5.60 1.67 -7.62
CA PHE A 42 -5.37 0.60 -8.60
C PHE A 42 -6.45 0.69 -9.69
N PRO A 43 -6.15 0.25 -10.93
CA PRO A 43 -7.06 0.49 -12.04
C PRO A 43 -8.26 -0.48 -11.97
N ILE A 44 -9.43 0.01 -11.57
CA ILE A 44 -10.63 -0.82 -11.30
C ILE A 44 -11.17 -1.50 -12.58
N ASN A 45 -10.89 -0.93 -13.77
CA ASN A 45 -11.51 -1.35 -15.04
C ASN A 45 -10.54 -1.91 -16.09
N SER A 46 -9.25 -2.04 -15.78
CA SER A 46 -8.35 -2.78 -16.68
C SER A 46 -8.29 -4.22 -16.19
N THR A 47 -8.42 -5.16 -17.12
CA THR A 47 -8.20 -6.62 -17.00
C THR A 47 -6.91 -7.05 -16.28
N THR A 48 -6.13 -6.10 -15.77
CA THR A 48 -4.86 -6.26 -15.06
C THR A 48 -4.97 -6.14 -13.54
N ALA A 49 -5.87 -5.32 -12.98
CA ALA A 49 -5.93 -5.15 -11.51
C ALA A 49 -6.58 -6.32 -10.78
N ALA A 50 -7.44 -7.09 -11.44
CA ALA A 50 -7.94 -8.35 -10.95
C ALA A 50 -7.82 -9.33 -12.10
N SER A 51 -6.75 -10.12 -12.10
CA SER A 51 -6.46 -11.04 -13.21
C SER A 51 -7.57 -12.08 -13.41
N SER A 52 -8.47 -12.25 -12.43
CA SER A 52 -9.47 -13.31 -12.39
C SER A 52 -10.89 -12.86 -12.76
N GLY A 53 -11.16 -11.57 -12.97
CA GLY A 53 -12.53 -11.08 -13.21
C GLY A 53 -13.49 -11.32 -12.03
N HIS A 54 -12.98 -11.81 -10.90
CA HIS A 54 -13.72 -12.07 -9.68
C HIS A 54 -13.62 -10.88 -8.69
N PRO A 55 -14.64 -10.68 -7.85
CA PRO A 55 -14.62 -9.64 -6.84
C PRO A 55 -13.51 -9.93 -5.82
N PHE A 56 -12.46 -9.11 -5.80
CA PHE A 56 -11.38 -9.20 -4.82
C PHE A 56 -11.67 -8.32 -3.59
N LEU A 57 -11.02 -8.64 -2.47
CA LEU A 57 -11.01 -7.83 -1.26
C LEU A 57 -9.57 -7.77 -0.75
N LEU A 58 -9.03 -6.57 -0.58
CA LEU A 58 -7.67 -6.36 -0.10
C LEU A 58 -7.71 -5.83 1.34
N THR A 59 -6.76 -6.27 2.15
CA THR A 59 -6.46 -5.66 3.45
C THR A 59 -5.31 -4.68 3.32
N VAL A 60 -5.48 -3.51 3.92
CA VAL A 60 -4.40 -2.55 4.15
C VAL A 60 -4.03 -2.62 5.62
N ASN A 61 -2.80 -3.00 5.88
CA ASN A 61 -2.27 -3.24 7.22
C ASN A 61 -1.11 -2.29 7.50
N ARG A 62 -1.01 -1.80 8.73
CA ARG A 62 0.19 -1.11 9.22
C ARG A 62 1.10 -2.13 9.90
N LEU A 63 2.37 -2.12 9.51
CA LEU A 63 3.41 -2.95 10.11
C LEU A 63 4.34 -2.11 10.98
N GLU A 64 5.04 -2.79 11.88
CA GLU A 64 6.13 -2.21 12.65
C GLU A 64 7.27 -1.76 11.72
N SER A 65 7.85 -0.59 11.97
CA SER A 65 8.74 0.07 11.00
C SER A 65 9.68 1.07 11.67
N GLU A 66 10.70 0.58 12.38
CA GLU A 66 11.74 1.47 12.92
C GLU A 66 12.98 1.55 12.02
N ILE A 67 13.17 0.54 11.17
CA ILE A 67 14.35 0.40 10.31
C ILE A 67 13.95 0.11 8.86
N PRO A 68 14.82 0.46 7.88
CA PRO A 68 14.59 0.10 6.49
C PRO A 68 14.44 -1.40 6.29
N LEU A 69 13.49 -1.81 5.44
CA LEU A 69 13.28 -3.23 5.12
C LEU A 69 14.52 -3.82 4.43
N ASN A 70 15.01 -4.95 4.94
CA ASN A 70 16.06 -5.72 4.26
C ASN A 70 15.43 -6.62 3.18
N THR A 71 15.48 -6.17 1.93
CA THR A 71 14.87 -6.89 0.80
C THR A 71 15.52 -8.24 0.49
N LYS A 72 16.75 -8.50 0.97
CA LYS A 72 17.45 -9.79 0.75
C LYS A 72 16.97 -10.89 1.68
N THR A 73 16.48 -10.53 2.86
CA THR A 73 16.04 -11.48 3.89
C THR A 73 14.53 -11.47 4.09
N LEU A 74 13.80 -10.60 3.39
CA LEU A 74 12.36 -10.42 3.52
C LEU A 74 11.60 -11.67 3.04
N SER A 75 10.76 -12.20 3.92
CA SER A 75 9.91 -13.37 3.69
C SER A 75 8.69 -13.30 4.60
N TYR A 76 7.75 -14.24 4.46
CA TYR A 76 6.61 -14.30 5.38
C TYR A 76 7.02 -14.49 6.86
N ARG A 77 8.16 -15.15 7.11
CA ARG A 77 8.70 -15.37 8.46
C ARG A 77 9.40 -14.13 9.03
N THR A 78 10.02 -13.32 8.18
CA THR A 78 10.92 -12.22 8.57
C THR A 78 10.32 -10.84 8.30
N LYS A 79 9.08 -10.77 7.78
CA LYS A 79 8.36 -9.50 7.64
C LYS A 79 8.12 -8.88 9.02
N PRO A 80 8.05 -7.54 9.13
CA PRO A 80 7.73 -6.90 10.39
C PRO A 80 6.35 -7.30 10.92
N ALA A 81 6.17 -7.18 12.23
CA ALA A 81 4.93 -7.55 12.91
C ALA A 81 3.76 -6.66 12.47
N LEU A 82 2.56 -7.24 12.46
CA LEU A 82 1.32 -6.51 12.22
C LEU A 82 1.00 -5.63 13.44
N VAL A 83 0.89 -4.32 13.23
CA VAL A 83 0.46 -3.38 14.27
C VAL A 83 -1.05 -3.23 14.27
N SER A 84 -1.65 -3.02 13.10
CA SER A 84 -3.11 -2.87 12.96
C SER A 84 -3.58 -3.05 11.52
N THR A 85 -4.84 -3.46 11.36
CA THR A 85 -5.53 -3.42 10.06
C THR A 85 -6.23 -2.07 9.91
N LEU A 86 -5.89 -1.33 8.86
CA LEU A 86 -6.40 0.01 8.61
C LEU A 86 -7.72 0.01 7.85
N ALA A 87 -7.88 -0.90 6.90
CA ALA A 87 -9.09 -1.05 6.09
C ALA A 87 -9.12 -2.37 5.32
N GLN A 88 -10.33 -2.72 4.87
CA GLN A 88 -10.58 -3.69 3.82
C GLN A 88 -11.13 -2.93 2.61
N ILE A 89 -10.51 -3.07 1.44
CA ILE A 89 -10.74 -2.20 0.29
C ILE A 89 -11.02 -3.02 -0.98
N ARG A 90 -11.96 -2.52 -1.78
CA ARG A 90 -12.27 -3.02 -3.14
C ARG A 90 -12.06 -1.97 -4.23
N VAL A 91 -11.89 -0.71 -3.80
CA VAL A 91 -11.78 0.47 -4.66
C VAL A 91 -10.65 1.35 -4.15
N HIS A 92 -10.41 2.46 -4.85
CA HIS A 92 -9.50 3.50 -4.38
C HIS A 92 -9.83 3.91 -2.96
N TRP A 93 -8.81 3.92 -2.12
CA TRP A 93 -8.96 4.17 -0.70
C TRP A 93 -7.85 5.09 -0.21
N TRP A 94 -8.18 5.89 0.79
CA TRP A 94 -7.23 6.75 1.46
C TRP A 94 -7.55 6.88 2.94
N LYS A 95 -6.52 7.17 3.73
CA LYS A 95 -6.68 7.43 5.17
C LYS A 95 -5.63 8.40 5.67
N ARG A 96 -6.08 9.33 6.51
CA ARG A 96 -5.24 10.27 7.24
C ARG A 96 -4.73 9.67 8.54
N PHE A 97 -3.52 10.06 8.90
CA PHE A 97 -2.88 9.72 10.17
C PHE A 97 -1.81 10.77 10.48
N ASP A 98 -1.48 10.89 11.76
CA ASP A 98 -0.36 11.72 12.18
C ASP A 98 0.96 11.01 11.90
N CYS A 99 1.96 11.75 11.46
CA CYS A 99 3.27 11.23 11.10
C CYS A 99 4.34 12.22 11.53
N ARG A 100 5.50 11.72 11.97
CA ARG A 100 6.62 12.57 12.40
C ARG A 100 7.60 12.76 11.27
N TRP A 101 8.30 13.89 11.28
CA TRP A 101 9.47 14.06 10.43
C TRP A 101 10.49 12.94 10.69
N ASP A 102 11.06 12.42 9.61
CA ASP A 102 11.98 11.29 9.58
C ASP A 102 11.41 9.93 10.01
N GLU A 103 10.10 9.83 10.21
CA GLU A 103 9.45 8.55 10.50
C GLU A 103 9.50 7.61 9.29
N LEU A 104 9.87 6.35 9.54
CA LEU A 104 9.68 5.26 8.59
C LEU A 104 8.33 4.60 8.84
N ILE A 105 7.47 4.59 7.84
CA ILE A 105 6.15 3.95 7.93
C ILE A 105 6.06 2.83 6.91
N THR A 106 5.61 1.66 7.36
CA THR A 106 5.47 0.48 6.49
C THR A 106 4.02 0.02 6.47
N PHE A 107 3.50 -0.15 5.26
CA PHE A 107 2.19 -0.71 5.01
C PHE A 107 2.31 -2.02 4.26
N GLN A 108 1.39 -2.93 4.55
CA GLN A 108 1.21 -4.16 3.80
C GLN A 108 -0.13 -4.09 3.07
N LEU A 109 -0.09 -4.44 1.79
CA LEU A 109 -1.25 -4.79 1.00
C LEU A 109 -1.28 -6.31 0.83
N ALA A 110 -2.35 -6.94 1.31
CA ALA A 110 -2.52 -8.39 1.24
C ALA A 110 -3.96 -8.73 0.81
N CYS A 111 -4.14 -9.87 0.15
CA CYS A 111 -5.48 -10.41 -0.07
C CYS A 111 -6.16 -10.65 1.29
N PHE A 112 -7.46 -10.36 1.36
CA PHE A 112 -8.24 -10.70 2.54
C PHE A 112 -8.34 -12.22 2.64
N ASP A 113 -8.01 -12.74 3.81
CA ASP A 113 -8.04 -14.17 4.08
C ASP A 113 -9.49 -14.65 4.24
N THR A 114 -9.99 -15.30 3.20
CA THR A 114 -11.34 -15.87 3.13
C THR A 114 -11.43 -17.32 3.63
N GLU A 115 -10.38 -17.91 4.24
CA GLU A 115 -10.52 -19.21 4.93
C GLU A 115 -11.65 -19.19 5.99
N ARG A 116 -12.05 -17.99 6.44
CA ARG A 116 -13.20 -17.77 7.34
C ARG A 116 -14.58 -17.69 6.67
N LEU A 117 -14.68 -17.66 5.35
CA LEU A 117 -15.94 -17.40 4.63
C LEU A 117 -16.50 -18.61 3.88
N GLY A 118 -15.77 -19.72 3.79
CA GLY A 118 -16.22 -20.94 3.10
C GLY A 118 -16.26 -20.74 1.58
N ASP A 119 -15.56 -21.63 0.86
CA ASP A 119 -15.67 -21.90 -0.58
C ASP A 119 -16.39 -20.84 -1.44
N ALA A 120 -15.67 -19.83 -1.96
CA ALA A 120 -15.96 -19.12 -3.23
C ALA A 120 -15.16 -17.80 -3.44
N MET A 121 -13.86 -17.75 -3.15
CA MET A 121 -13.00 -16.74 -3.76
C MET A 121 -11.79 -17.41 -4.39
N ASP A 122 -11.98 -17.81 -5.64
CA ASP A 122 -10.91 -18.21 -6.55
C ASP A 122 -9.81 -17.12 -6.59
N ASP A 123 -8.57 -17.58 -6.42
CA ASP A 123 -7.29 -16.89 -6.64
C ASP A 123 -7.37 -15.35 -6.57
N CYS A 124 -7.41 -14.81 -5.34
CA CYS A 124 -7.27 -13.37 -5.15
C CYS A 124 -5.92 -12.95 -5.72
N ARG A 125 -5.94 -12.22 -6.84
CA ARG A 125 -4.75 -11.78 -7.55
C ARG A 125 -4.93 -10.37 -8.08
N VAL A 126 -4.21 -9.44 -7.47
CA VAL A 126 -4.21 -8.02 -7.82
C VAL A 126 -2.82 -7.59 -8.24
N GLU A 127 -2.72 -7.01 -9.44
CA GLU A 127 -1.43 -6.63 -10.01
C GLU A 127 -1.55 -5.32 -10.81
N TRP A 128 -0.62 -4.40 -10.60
CA TRP A 128 -0.50 -3.24 -11.47
C TRP A 128 0.90 -2.64 -11.43
N TRP A 129 1.22 -1.85 -12.45
CA TRP A 129 2.40 -1.00 -12.46
C TRP A 129 2.08 0.36 -11.88
N GLN A 130 2.92 0.83 -10.97
CA GLN A 130 2.77 2.18 -10.43
C GLN A 130 3.09 3.20 -11.52
N ASN A 131 2.12 4.06 -11.83
CA ASN A 131 2.30 5.12 -12.80
C ASN A 131 2.54 6.45 -12.07
N ARG A 132 3.74 7.00 -12.24
CA ARG A 132 4.15 8.29 -11.65
C ARG A 132 3.66 9.50 -12.47
N GLU A 133 3.15 9.29 -13.68
CA GLU A 133 2.70 10.37 -14.56
C GLU A 133 1.45 11.08 -14.02
N GLY A 134 1.46 12.41 -14.09
CA GLY A 134 0.33 13.27 -13.70
C GLY A 134 0.45 13.92 -12.31
N LYS A 135 -0.47 14.86 -12.00
CA LYS A 135 -0.61 15.49 -10.67
C LYS A 135 -1.22 14.56 -9.63
N ASP A 136 -1.92 13.54 -10.08
CA ASP A 136 -2.64 12.59 -9.26
C ASP A 136 -2.47 11.20 -9.90
N PRO A 137 -1.55 10.37 -9.39
CA PRO A 137 -1.23 9.11 -10.05
C PRO A 137 -2.47 8.21 -10.07
N ARG A 138 -2.79 7.69 -11.26
CA ARG A 138 -4.01 6.91 -11.50
C ARG A 138 -3.97 5.53 -10.84
N SER A 139 -2.78 4.96 -10.76
CA SER A 139 -2.51 3.63 -10.21
C SER A 139 -1.21 3.69 -9.42
N ALA A 140 -1.27 3.85 -8.10
CA ALA A 140 -0.10 3.96 -7.22
C ALA A 140 -0.48 3.77 -5.74
N ILE A 141 0.50 3.37 -4.94
CA ILE A 141 0.47 3.44 -3.47
C ILE A 141 1.41 4.58 -3.07
N TYR A 142 0.91 5.61 -2.40
CA TYR A 142 1.74 6.77 -2.09
C TYR A 142 1.23 7.54 -0.87
N VAL A 143 2.10 8.36 -0.28
CA VAL A 143 1.76 9.20 0.87
C VAL A 143 1.81 10.67 0.46
N LYS A 144 0.75 11.41 0.80
CA LYS A 144 0.72 12.88 0.77
C LYS A 144 0.97 13.43 2.17
N GLN A 145 1.87 14.37 2.31
CA GLN A 145 2.10 15.14 3.52
C GLN A 145 1.38 16.50 3.41
N TYR A 146 0.79 16.95 4.51
CA TYR A 146 0.07 18.22 4.64
C TYR A 146 0.63 19.03 5.81
N SER A 147 0.67 20.36 5.64
CA SER A 147 1.02 21.30 6.71
C SER A 147 0.11 21.11 7.92
N THR A 148 0.69 21.15 9.11
CA THR A 148 -0.04 21.24 10.38
C THR A 148 -0.30 22.69 10.81
N VAL A 149 0.28 23.66 10.09
CA VAL A 149 0.14 25.12 10.29
C VAL A 149 -0.70 25.73 9.17
#